data_AF-A0A7C7KYP5-F1
#
_entry.id   AF-A0A7C7KYP5-F1
#
_cell.length_a   1.000
_cell.length_b   1.000
_cell.length_c   1.000
_cell.angle_alpha   90.00
_cell.angle_beta   90.00
_cell.angle_gamma   90.00
#
_symmetry.space_group_name_H-M   'P 1'
#
loop_
_entity.id
_entity.type
_entity.pdbx_description
1 polymer ?
#
loop_
_entity_poly.entity_id
_entity_poly.type
_entity_poly.pdbx_seq_one_letter_code
_entity_poly.pdbx_strand_id
1 'polypeptide(L)'
;MMGQIERKTDRYERGIPIEDRAIGVFAIEGGARCVVEVDTDRTSAFAVHGTDGMMMPSNNSVRIVSKHSTGVHEFAPAVQADAWMLQAQAMLDWLEERYEHPSAAHYNRAVMEVMMAIYESVRIKGMVRLPLETKDSPLEMMIADGTLPVEKPGKYDIRGYLVRKD
;
A
#
# COMPACT_ATOMS: atom_id res chain seq x y z
N MET A 1 1.58 -9.45 -12.00
CA MET A 1 1.67 -8.06 -11.52
C MET A 1 2.13 -7.18 -12.68
N MET A 2 1.49 -6.03 -12.86
CA MET A 2 1.97 -4.97 -13.75
C MET A 2 1.62 -3.60 -13.15
N GLY A 3 2.49 -2.61 -13.31
CA GLY A 3 2.28 -1.29 -12.76
C GLY A 3 3.02 -0.19 -13.52
N GLN A 4 2.97 1.01 -12.96
CA GLN A 4 3.67 2.20 -13.42
C GLN A 4 4.07 3.05 -12.21
N ILE A 5 5.21 3.74 -12.32
CA ILE A 5 5.66 4.72 -11.33
C ILE A 5 6.04 6.03 -11.99
N GLU A 6 5.96 7.11 -11.24
CA GLU A 6 6.51 8.42 -11.58
C GLU A 6 7.59 8.76 -10.55
N ARG A 7 8.77 9.15 -11.02
CA ARG A 7 9.80 9.76 -10.18
C ARG A 7 10.47 10.90 -10.93
N LYS A 8 10.03 12.12 -10.65
CA LYS A 8 10.55 13.37 -11.19
C LYS A 8 11.34 14.15 -10.16
N THR A 9 11.10 13.97 -8.87
CA THR A 9 11.81 14.66 -7.79
C THR A 9 12.84 13.77 -7.09
N ASP A 10 13.75 14.39 -6.34
CA ASP A 10 14.71 13.66 -5.50
C ASP A 10 14.12 13.32 -4.12
N ARG A 11 13.01 12.57 -4.14
CA ARG A 11 12.18 12.23 -2.98
C ARG A 11 12.75 11.04 -2.19
N TYR A 12 12.73 11.16 -0.87
CA TYR A 12 13.14 10.11 0.08
C TYR A 12 12.11 9.94 1.19
N GLU A 13 12.07 8.75 1.79
CA GLU A 13 11.46 8.50 3.10
C GLU A 13 12.43 7.73 3.99
N ARG A 14 12.69 8.25 5.20
CA ARG A 14 13.66 7.67 6.16
C ARG A 14 15.04 7.41 5.53
N GLY A 15 15.47 8.31 4.66
CA GLY A 15 16.76 8.21 3.95
C GLY A 15 16.81 7.23 2.78
N ILE A 16 15.71 6.53 2.46
CA ILE A 16 15.60 5.62 1.31
C ILE A 16 14.94 6.36 0.13
N PRO A 17 15.46 6.26 -1.10
CA PRO A 17 14.83 6.90 -2.26
C PRO A 17 13.47 6.26 -2.55
N ILE A 18 12.48 7.09 -2.84
CA ILE A 18 11.12 6.65 -3.19
C ILE A 18 10.66 7.32 -4.49
N GLU A 19 9.60 6.78 -5.08
CA GLU A 19 8.88 7.36 -6.18
C GLU A 19 8.02 8.56 -5.74
N ASP A 20 7.62 9.39 -6.70
CA ASP A 20 6.61 10.43 -6.47
C ASP A 20 5.21 9.84 -6.43
N ARG A 21 4.94 8.84 -7.29
CA ARG A 21 3.63 8.18 -7.43
C ARG A 21 3.77 6.76 -7.94
N ALA A 22 2.84 5.90 -7.58
CA ALA A 22 2.77 4.53 -8.10
C ALA A 22 1.33 4.08 -8.37
N ILE A 23 1.17 3.22 -9.37
CA ILE A 23 -0.01 2.39 -9.56
C ILE A 23 0.40 0.95 -9.85
N GLY A 24 -0.29 -0.01 -9.24
CA GLY A 24 -0.06 -1.43 -9.43
C GLY A 24 -1.37 -2.19 -9.60
N VAL A 25 -1.36 -3.18 -10.50
CA VAL A 25 -2.49 -4.09 -10.73
C VAL A 25 -2.01 -5.54 -10.65
N PHE A 26 -2.68 -6.33 -9.82
CA PHE A 26 -2.38 -7.75 -9.67
C PHE A 26 -3.63 -8.58 -9.44
N ALA A 27 -3.51 -9.87 -9.77
CA ALA A 27 -4.50 -10.87 -9.41
C ALA A 27 -4.01 -11.62 -8.18
N ILE A 28 -4.95 -11.99 -7.32
CA ILE A 28 -4.73 -12.94 -6.23
C ILE A 28 -5.39 -14.28 -6.58
N GLU A 29 -5.00 -15.33 -5.86
CA GLU A 29 -5.67 -16.62 -5.94
C GLU A 29 -7.18 -16.46 -5.67
N GLY A 30 -8.01 -17.18 -6.42
CA GLY A 30 -9.47 -16.98 -6.41
C GLY A 30 -9.98 -15.96 -7.44
N GLY A 31 -9.10 -15.33 -8.23
CA GLY A 31 -9.47 -14.54 -9.40
C GLY A 31 -9.82 -13.08 -9.12
N ALA A 32 -9.77 -12.65 -7.86
CA ALA A 32 -9.90 -11.24 -7.52
C ALA A 32 -8.71 -10.43 -8.06
N ARG A 33 -8.98 -9.17 -8.40
CA ARG A 33 -7.97 -8.22 -8.86
C ARG A 33 -7.86 -7.06 -7.89
N CYS A 34 -6.63 -6.70 -7.57
CA CYS A 34 -6.29 -5.60 -6.69
C CYS A 34 -5.71 -4.48 -7.54
N VAL A 35 -6.12 -3.25 -7.23
CA VAL A 35 -5.52 -2.01 -7.74
C VAL A 35 -4.99 -1.25 -6.54
N VAL A 36 -3.71 -0.89 -6.58
CA VAL A 36 -3.06 -0.07 -5.56
C VAL A 36 -2.63 1.23 -6.22
N GLU A 37 -2.97 2.34 -5.59
CA GLU A 37 -2.65 3.68 -6.03
C GLU A 37 -1.96 4.42 -4.87
N VAL A 38 -0.85 5.07 -5.17
CA VAL A 38 -0.04 5.84 -4.21
C VAL A 38 0.20 7.22 -4.78
N ASP A 39 -0.19 8.25 -4.03
CA ASP A 39 -0.03 9.67 -4.38
C ASP A 39 -0.63 10.10 -5.75
N THR A 40 -1.69 9.42 -6.20
CA THR A 40 -2.42 9.68 -7.46
C THR A 40 -3.63 10.62 -7.31
N ASP A 41 -3.62 11.50 -6.29
CA ASP A 41 -4.73 12.42 -5.95
C ASP A 41 -6.01 11.75 -5.40
N ARG A 42 -6.00 10.43 -5.16
CA ARG A 42 -7.08 9.72 -4.46
C ARG A 42 -6.85 9.71 -2.94
N THR A 43 -7.91 9.97 -2.18
CA THR A 43 -7.89 9.89 -0.71
C THR A 43 -7.67 8.45 -0.24
N SER A 44 -7.16 8.29 0.99
CA SER A 44 -6.84 7.04 1.68
C SER A 44 -8.09 6.19 1.98
N ALA A 45 -8.77 5.74 0.94
CA ALA A 45 -9.92 4.85 1.00
C ALA A 45 -9.71 3.72 -0.01
N PHE A 46 -10.02 2.50 0.41
CA PHE A 46 -10.10 1.36 -0.49
C PHE A 46 -11.57 0.98 -0.68
N ALA A 47 -11.85 0.22 -1.73
CA ALA A 47 -13.15 -0.38 -1.94
C ALA A 47 -12.99 -1.85 -2.31
N VAL A 48 -13.93 -2.66 -1.85
CA VAL A 48 -14.01 -4.08 -2.21
C VAL A 48 -15.26 -4.29 -3.04
N HIS A 49 -15.08 -4.78 -4.27
CA HIS A 49 -16.18 -5.10 -5.18
C HIS A 49 -16.38 -6.61 -5.21
N GLY A 50 -17.56 -7.06 -4.84
CA GLY A 50 -17.99 -8.46 -4.93
C GLY A 50 -19.12 -8.64 -5.95
N THR A 51 -19.55 -9.88 -6.12
CA THR A 51 -20.69 -10.21 -7.00
C THR A 51 -22.01 -9.63 -6.51
N ASP A 52 -22.12 -9.39 -5.20
CA ASP A 52 -23.37 -9.04 -4.53
C ASP A 52 -23.41 -7.59 -4.06
N GLY A 53 -22.36 -6.81 -4.33
CA GLY A 53 -22.26 -5.46 -3.85
C GLY A 53 -20.83 -4.90 -3.78
N MET A 54 -20.73 -3.76 -3.11
CA MET A 54 -19.49 -3.01 -2.90
C MET A 54 -19.41 -2.56 -1.44
N MET A 55 -18.23 -2.71 -0.85
CA MET A 55 -17.87 -2.19 0.46
C MET A 55 -16.91 -1.02 0.31
N MET A 56 -17.16 0.07 1.03
CA MET A 56 -16.36 1.30 1.05
C MET A 56 -16.06 1.71 2.50
N PRO A 57 -14.96 1.21 3.08
CA PRO A 57 -14.52 1.62 4.40
C PRO A 57 -14.13 3.11 4.44
N SER A 58 -14.42 3.73 5.56
CA SER A 58 -13.91 5.03 6.01
C SER A 58 -13.12 4.81 7.31
N ASN A 59 -12.68 5.89 7.98
CA ASN A 59 -11.95 5.77 9.24
C ASN A 59 -12.75 5.00 10.31
N ASN A 60 -14.04 5.34 10.49
CA ASN A 60 -14.88 4.82 11.59
C ASN A 60 -16.23 4.25 11.10
N SER A 61 -16.40 4.04 9.80
CA SER A 61 -17.61 3.45 9.26
C SER A 61 -17.32 2.65 8.00
N VAL A 62 -18.26 1.80 7.62
CA VAL A 62 -18.24 1.06 6.37
C VAL A 62 -19.54 1.34 5.64
N ARG A 63 -19.44 1.88 4.43
CA ARG A 63 -20.59 2.02 3.53
C ARG A 63 -20.70 0.77 2.66
N ILE A 64 -21.91 0.23 2.55
CA ILE A 64 -22.22 -0.98 1.79
C ILE A 64 -23.35 -0.66 0.81
N VAL A 65 -23.15 -1.07 -0.44
CA VAL A 65 -24.20 -1.18 -1.46
C VAL A 65 -24.36 -2.65 -1.79
N SER A 66 -25.57 -3.19 -1.74
CA SER A 66 -25.83 -4.61 -2.01
C SER A 66 -27.03 -4.82 -2.92
N LYS A 67 -27.05 -5.91 -3.68
CA LYS A 67 -28.24 -6.36 -4.42
C LYS A 67 -29.43 -6.72 -3.50
N HIS A 68 -29.19 -6.89 -2.21
CA HIS A 68 -30.19 -7.27 -1.21
C HIS A 68 -30.85 -6.09 -0.49
N SER A 69 -30.41 -4.86 -0.78
CA SER A 69 -30.93 -3.67 -0.10
C SER A 69 -30.98 -2.47 -1.05
N THR A 70 -31.86 -1.51 -0.77
CA THR A 70 -32.00 -0.31 -1.58
C THR A 70 -31.16 0.83 -1.01
N GLY A 71 -30.23 1.35 -1.81
CA GLY A 71 -29.40 2.50 -1.44
C GLY A 71 -28.07 2.15 -0.78
N VAL A 72 -27.44 3.16 -0.20
CA VAL A 72 -26.16 3.02 0.54
C VAL A 72 -26.48 2.87 2.02
N HIS A 73 -25.98 1.80 2.64
CA HIS A 73 -26.10 1.58 4.07
C HIS A 73 -24.77 1.86 4.75
N GLU A 74 -24.80 2.57 5.87
CA GLU A 74 -23.61 2.88 6.64
C GLU A 74 -23.63 2.11 7.97
N PHE A 75 -22.55 1.39 8.25
CA PHE A 75 -22.34 0.66 9.48
C PHE A 75 -21.19 1.31 10.24
N ALA A 76 -21.45 1.73 11.47
CA ALA A 76 -20.43 2.18 12.41
C ALA A 76 -20.29 1.15 13.55
N PRO A 77 -19.09 0.97 14.12
CA PRO A 77 -18.92 0.08 15.26
C PRO A 77 -19.72 0.61 16.46
N ALA A 78 -20.30 -0.30 17.25
CA ALA A 78 -21.10 0.06 18.42
C ALA A 78 -20.29 0.81 19.49
N VAL A 79 -18.98 0.56 19.54
CA VAL A 79 -18.01 1.29 20.36
C VAL A 79 -16.92 1.80 19.44
N GLN A 80 -16.69 3.11 19.43
CA GLN A 80 -15.50 3.66 18.79
C GLN A 80 -14.30 3.37 19.68
N ALA A 81 -13.41 2.51 19.20
CA ALA A 81 -12.13 2.28 19.82
C ALA A 81 -11.06 3.08 19.07
N ASP A 82 -10.15 3.67 19.83
CA ASP A 82 -9.00 4.35 19.25
C ASP A 82 -8.09 3.33 18.54
N ALA A 83 -7.74 3.61 17.28
CA ALA A 83 -6.96 2.68 16.46
C ALA A 83 -5.56 2.40 17.05
N TRP A 84 -4.94 3.39 17.70
CA TRP A 84 -3.65 3.23 18.38
C TRP A 84 -3.80 2.35 19.62
N MET A 85 -4.90 2.50 20.35
CA MET A 85 -5.21 1.62 21.48
C MET A 85 -5.45 0.18 21.02
N LEU A 86 -6.20 -0.03 19.94
CA LEU A 86 -6.41 -1.36 19.37
C LEU A 86 -5.10 -1.99 18.89
N GLN A 87 -4.20 -1.20 18.29
CA GLN A 87 -2.87 -1.68 17.90
C GLN A 87 -2.02 -2.06 19.11
N ALA A 88 -2.04 -1.26 20.19
CA ALA A 88 -1.35 -1.59 21.43
C ALA A 88 -1.92 -2.87 22.08
N GLN A 89 -3.25 -3.04 22.05
CA GLN A 89 -3.91 -4.24 22.55
C GLN A 89 -3.53 -5.48 21.74
N ALA A 90 -3.49 -5.39 20.41
CA ALA A 90 -3.05 -6.49 19.55
C ALA A 90 -1.61 -6.92 19.83
N MET A 91 -0.73 -5.98 20.21
CA MET A 91 0.63 -6.28 20.66
C MET A 91 0.64 -7.05 21.98
N LEU A 92 -0.19 -6.66 22.95
CA LEU A 92 -0.32 -7.38 24.22
C LEU A 92 -0.84 -8.81 24.01
N ASP A 93 -1.90 -8.96 23.22
CA ASP A 93 -2.49 -10.28 22.93
C ASP A 93 -1.49 -11.21 22.23
N TRP A 94 -0.60 -10.65 21.40
CA TRP A 94 0.49 -11.41 20.80
C TRP A 94 1.57 -11.81 21.82
N LEU A 95 1.99 -10.89 22.69
CA LEU A 95 2.97 -11.17 23.75
C LEU A 95 2.46 -12.24 24.74
N GLU A 96 1.15 -12.29 24.95
CA GLU A 96 0.47 -13.27 25.81
C GLU A 96 0.06 -14.54 25.06
N GLU A 97 0.54 -14.74 23.83
CA GLU A 97 0.30 -15.92 22.98
C GLU A 97 -1.19 -16.23 22.71
N ARG A 98 -2.06 -15.22 22.81
CA ARG A 98 -3.50 -15.37 22.59
C ARG A 98 -3.85 -15.35 21.11
N TYR A 99 -3.07 -14.64 20.30
CA TYR A 99 -3.34 -14.42 18.89
C TYR A 99 -2.05 -14.09 18.11
N GLU A 100 -2.01 -14.39 16.81
CA GLU A 100 -0.91 -13.96 15.94
C GLU A 100 -1.05 -12.48 15.57
N HIS A 101 0.00 -11.68 15.75
CA HIS A 101 -0.09 -10.25 15.47
C HIS A 101 -0.51 -9.96 14.01
N PRO A 102 -1.48 -9.06 13.73
CA PRO A 102 -1.91 -8.73 12.37
C PRO A 102 -0.79 -8.25 11.43
N SER A 103 0.30 -7.73 11.99
CA SER A 103 1.51 -7.34 11.28
C SER A 103 2.66 -8.36 11.41
N ALA A 104 2.34 -9.66 11.48
CA ALA A 104 3.35 -10.72 11.53
C ALA A 104 4.30 -10.64 10.31
N ALA A 105 5.55 -11.05 10.52
CA ALA A 105 6.61 -10.88 9.53
C ALA A 105 6.32 -11.54 8.17
N HIS A 106 5.61 -12.68 8.17
CA HIS A 106 5.30 -13.41 6.96
C HIS A 106 4.27 -12.66 6.07
N TYR A 107 3.30 -11.95 6.66
CA TYR A 107 2.42 -11.05 5.93
C TYR A 107 3.20 -9.87 5.33
N ASN A 108 4.07 -9.24 6.12
CA ASN A 108 4.87 -8.10 5.65
C ASN A 108 5.83 -8.49 4.52
N ARG A 109 6.40 -9.70 4.58
CA ARG A 109 7.22 -10.27 3.49
C ARG A 109 6.41 -10.36 2.19
N ALA A 110 5.18 -10.88 2.25
CA ALA A 110 4.34 -11.01 1.07
C ALA A 110 3.94 -9.64 0.47
N VAL A 111 3.62 -8.67 1.34
CA VAL A 111 3.35 -7.28 0.92
C VAL A 111 4.57 -6.64 0.26
N MET A 112 5.75 -6.81 0.85
CA MET A 112 7.00 -6.31 0.27
C MET A 112 7.29 -6.93 -1.10
N GLU A 113 7.07 -8.23 -1.25
CA GLU A 113 7.25 -8.94 -2.52
C GLU A 113 6.28 -8.41 -3.60
N VAL A 114 5.04 -8.08 -3.23
CA VAL A 114 4.06 -7.41 -4.11
C VAL A 114 4.53 -6.02 -4.53
N MET A 115 5.00 -5.19 -3.59
CA MET A 115 5.54 -3.85 -3.89
C MET A 115 6.75 -3.92 -4.83
N MET A 116 7.70 -4.80 -4.54
CA MET A 116 8.89 -4.97 -5.39
C MET A 116 8.51 -5.50 -6.78
N ALA A 117 7.50 -6.36 -6.90
CA ALA A 117 6.99 -6.82 -8.18
C ALA A 117 6.34 -5.69 -9.02
N ILE A 118 5.77 -4.65 -8.38
CA ILE A 118 5.30 -3.45 -9.09
C ILE A 118 6.50 -2.74 -9.73
N TYR A 119 7.54 -2.42 -8.95
CA TYR A 119 8.74 -1.77 -9.48
C TYR A 119 9.44 -2.62 -10.55
N GLU A 120 9.55 -3.93 -10.32
CA GLU A 120 10.13 -4.86 -11.28
C GLU A 120 9.37 -4.84 -12.60
N SER A 121 8.04 -4.81 -12.56
CA SER A 121 7.22 -4.77 -13.78
C SER A 121 7.47 -3.51 -14.62
N VAL A 122 7.79 -2.39 -13.97
CA VAL A 122 8.21 -1.15 -14.65
C VAL A 122 9.61 -1.34 -15.25
N ARG A 123 10.55 -1.85 -14.46
CA ARG A 123 11.95 -2.06 -14.89
C ARG A 123 12.06 -2.95 -16.11
N ILE A 124 11.33 -4.07 -16.13
CA ILE A 124 11.34 -5.03 -17.25
C ILE A 124 10.31 -4.71 -18.34
N LYS A 125 9.47 -3.67 -18.13
CA LYS A 125 8.36 -3.28 -19.02
C LYS A 125 7.45 -4.47 -19.35
N GLY A 126 7.12 -5.27 -18.34
CA GLY A 126 6.53 -6.59 -18.54
C GLY A 126 5.80 -7.13 -17.31
N MET A 127 5.04 -8.20 -17.53
CA MET A 127 4.27 -8.87 -16.48
C MET A 127 5.22 -9.66 -15.56
N VAL A 128 5.15 -9.40 -14.26
CA VAL A 128 5.89 -10.17 -13.23
C VAL A 128 5.00 -11.28 -12.67
N ARG A 129 5.56 -12.48 -12.53
CA ARG A 129 4.97 -13.61 -11.81
C ARG A 129 5.73 -13.80 -10.50
N LEU A 130 5.00 -14.12 -9.44
CA LEU A 130 5.58 -14.44 -8.14
C LEU A 130 5.94 -15.94 -8.08
N PRO A 131 6.96 -16.35 -7.29
CA PRO A 131 7.79 -15.50 -6.42
C PRO A 131 8.75 -14.59 -7.20
N LEU A 132 9.13 -13.46 -6.60
CA LEU A 132 10.06 -12.52 -7.20
C LEU A 132 11.49 -13.10 -7.21
N GLU A 133 12.09 -13.14 -8.40
CA GLU A 133 13.46 -13.64 -8.57
C GLU A 133 14.51 -12.60 -8.18
N THR A 134 14.30 -11.34 -8.58
CA THR A 134 15.15 -10.19 -8.27
C THR A 134 15.29 -10.00 -6.77
N LYS A 135 16.55 -9.89 -6.29
CA LYS A 135 16.89 -9.77 -4.86
C LYS A 135 17.19 -8.34 -4.41
N ASP A 136 17.63 -7.50 -5.34
CA ASP A 136 17.84 -6.07 -5.11
C ASP A 136 16.53 -5.29 -5.28
N SER A 137 16.50 -4.04 -4.80
CA SER A 137 15.36 -3.13 -5.01
C SER A 137 15.27 -2.72 -6.48
N PRO A 138 14.22 -3.09 -7.24
CA PRO A 138 14.11 -2.72 -8.65
C PRO A 138 14.00 -1.20 -8.85
N LEU A 139 13.46 -0.48 -7.86
CA LEU A 139 13.43 0.98 -7.85
C LEU A 139 14.84 1.56 -7.78
N GLU A 140 15.67 1.09 -6.85
CA GLU A 140 17.06 1.56 -6.72
C GLU A 140 17.89 1.20 -7.94
N MET A 141 17.68 0.02 -8.53
CA MET A 141 18.32 -0.36 -9.79
C MET A 141 17.97 0.62 -10.93
N MET A 142 16.70 0.98 -11.09
CA MET A 142 16.24 1.96 -12.09
C MET A 142 16.75 3.38 -11.83
N ILE A 143 17.02 3.73 -10.57
CA ILE A 143 17.65 5.02 -10.23
C ILE A 143 19.14 4.98 -10.60
N ALA A 144 19.83 3.89 -10.23
CA ALA A 144 21.27 3.74 -10.45
C ALA A 144 21.65 3.64 -11.93
N ASP A 145 20.83 3.00 -12.76
CA ASP A 145 21.06 2.87 -14.20
C ASP A 145 20.54 4.06 -15.03
N GLY A 146 19.92 5.04 -14.39
CA GLY A 146 19.41 6.26 -15.01
C GLY A 146 18.05 6.13 -15.70
N THR A 147 17.35 4.99 -15.54
CA THR A 147 15.96 4.80 -16.04
C THR A 147 14.97 5.78 -15.40
N LEU A 148 15.19 6.19 -14.15
CA LEU A 148 14.37 7.15 -13.41
C LEU A 148 15.16 8.40 -13.01
N PRO A 149 15.48 9.28 -13.97
CA PRO A 149 16.26 10.48 -13.68
C PRO A 149 15.47 11.47 -12.81
N VAL A 150 16.18 12.20 -11.95
CA VAL A 150 15.61 13.36 -11.25
C VAL A 150 15.50 14.52 -12.23
N GLU A 151 14.27 14.94 -12.54
CA GLU A 151 13.98 16.11 -13.37
C GLU A 151 13.96 17.42 -12.54
N LYS A 152 13.60 17.32 -11.26
CA LYS A 152 13.48 18.44 -10.31
C LYS A 152 14.46 18.21 -9.14
N PRO A 153 15.68 18.77 -9.21
CA PRO A 153 16.71 18.57 -8.19
C PRO A 153 16.32 19.15 -6.83
N GLY A 154 16.89 18.58 -5.77
CA GLY A 154 16.72 19.04 -4.39
C GLY A 154 16.28 17.91 -3.49
N LYS A 155 17.25 17.15 -2.94
CA LYS A 155 16.99 16.04 -2.02
C LYS A 155 16.10 16.49 -0.87
N TYR A 156 14.99 15.78 -0.66
CA TYR A 156 14.16 15.98 0.52
C TYR A 156 13.62 14.65 1.04
N ASP A 157 13.53 14.56 2.37
CA ASP A 157 12.83 13.47 3.05
C ASP A 157 11.41 13.94 3.37
N ILE A 158 10.40 13.15 3.01
CA ILE A 158 9.00 13.49 3.28
C ILE A 158 8.70 13.60 4.77
N ARG A 159 9.53 13.00 5.64
CA ARG A 159 9.42 13.10 7.10
C ARG A 159 10.30 14.20 7.68
N GLY A 160 10.98 14.98 6.84
CA GLY A 160 11.87 16.05 7.28
C GLY A 160 11.18 17.13 8.14
N TYR A 161 9.86 17.30 8.01
CA TYR A 161 9.08 18.21 8.86
C TYR A 161 9.00 17.76 10.32
N LEU A 162 9.19 16.47 10.64
CA LEU A 162 9.18 15.96 12.02
C LEU A 162 10.43 16.35 12.81
N VAL A 163 11.53 16.66 12.10
CA VAL A 163 12.83 16.98 12.70
C VAL A 163 13.08 18.49 12.72
N ARG A 164 12.45 19.22 11.79
CA ARG A 164 12.45 20.68 11.78
C ARG A 164 11.42 21.16 12.80
N LYS A 165 11.86 21.36 14.04
CA LYS A 165 11.16 22.23 14.98
C LYS A 165 11.30 23.66 14.45
N ASP A 166 10.20 24.29 14.11
CA ASP A 166 10.10 25.74 14.29
C ASP A 166 10.08 26.04 15.80
#